data_AF-A0A656JIR4-F1
#
_entry.id   AF-A0A656JIR4-F1
#
_cell.length_a   1.000
_cell.length_b   1.000
_cell.length_c   1.000
_cell.angle_alpha   90.00
_cell.angle_beta   90.00
_cell.angle_gamma   90.00
#
_symmetry.space_group_name_H-M   'P 1'
#
loop_
_entity.id
_entity.type
_entity.pdbx_description
1 polymer ?
#
loop_
_entity_poly.entity_id
_entity_poly.type
_entity_poly.pdbx_seq_one_letter_code
_entity_poly.pdbx_strand_id
1 'polypeptide(L)'
;MRSDLLTPQVWLAEQPLQAGERLYLVVSAASDAEALKTLYQVEPTTQVTPIWSGTPYDTWQPVMPYLSELMPRSAFLNWVAETDAEDWGWLAVSTHPPQVVFEHLRSLTQVKMPDGAEVFFRFWDGRHIYPILEGLGEAAVEVLPVFDRYLINGRA
;
A
#
# COMPACT_ATOMS: atom_id res chain seq x y z
N MET A 1 18.98 -11.44 -10.70
CA MET A 1 18.11 -11.58 -11.88
C MET A 1 16.98 -10.57 -11.69
N ARG A 2 17.00 -9.44 -12.41
CA ARG A 2 16.06 -8.30 -12.28
C ARG A 2 15.05 -8.27 -13.45
N SER A 3 14.87 -9.39 -14.14
CA SER A 3 14.21 -9.45 -15.45
C SER A 3 12.67 -9.43 -15.40
N ASP A 4 12.07 -9.66 -14.23
CA ASP A 4 10.63 -9.97 -14.12
C ASP A 4 9.85 -8.97 -13.25
N LEU A 5 10.49 -7.88 -12.78
CA LEU A 5 9.80 -6.87 -11.98
C LEU A 5 9.13 -5.83 -12.88
N LEU A 6 7.84 -5.60 -12.66
CA LEU A 6 7.05 -4.59 -13.33
C LEU A 6 7.29 -3.21 -12.72
N THR A 7 7.42 -2.19 -13.56
CA THR A 7 7.27 -0.81 -13.10
C THR A 7 5.77 -0.46 -12.98
N PRO A 8 5.39 0.51 -12.14
CA PRO A 8 4.00 0.97 -12.07
C PRO A 8 3.41 1.40 -13.42
N GLN A 9 4.25 1.99 -14.28
CA GLN A 9 3.85 2.44 -15.61
C GLN A 9 3.49 1.26 -16.51
N VAL A 10 4.30 0.19 -16.50
CA VAL A 10 4.00 -1.03 -17.26
C VAL A 10 2.76 -1.71 -16.70
N TRP A 11 2.67 -1.87 -15.37
CA TRP A 11 1.52 -2.50 -14.69
C TRP A 11 0.18 -1.79 -14.98
N LEU A 12 0.18 -0.45 -15.02
CA LEU A 12 -1.00 0.33 -15.38
C LEU A 12 -1.24 0.39 -16.90
N ALA A 13 -0.23 0.16 -17.74
CA ALA A 13 -0.41 0.10 -19.19
C ALA A 13 -0.99 -1.25 -19.64
N GLU A 14 -0.58 -2.35 -19.02
CA GLU A 14 -1.10 -3.70 -19.29
C GLU A 14 -2.58 -3.83 -18.93
N GLN A 15 -2.97 -3.21 -17.81
CA GLN A 15 -4.35 -3.09 -17.39
C GLN A 15 -4.61 -1.63 -16.99
N PRO A 16 -5.14 -0.79 -17.90
CA PRO A 16 -5.52 0.59 -17.58
C PRO A 16 -6.66 0.64 -16.57
N LEU A 17 -6.70 1.70 -15.74
CA LEU A 17 -7.83 1.92 -14.84
C LEU A 17 -9.14 2.05 -15.63
N GLN A 18 -10.14 1.29 -15.22
CA GLN A 18 -11.49 1.35 -15.75
C GLN A 18 -12.32 2.43 -15.04
N ALA A 19 -13.49 2.75 -15.61
CA ALA A 19 -14.40 3.70 -14.99
C ALA A 19 -14.84 3.20 -13.60
N GLY A 20 -14.62 4.03 -12.58
CA GLY A 20 -14.94 3.70 -11.18
C GLY A 20 -13.77 3.11 -10.40
N GLU A 21 -12.69 2.71 -11.06
CA GLU A 21 -11.46 2.27 -10.39
C GLU A 21 -10.61 3.46 -9.93
N ARG A 22 -9.90 3.25 -8.81
CA ARG A 22 -9.01 4.22 -8.17
C ARG A 22 -7.68 3.57 -7.89
N LEU A 23 -6.61 4.34 -8.04
CA LEU A 23 -5.26 3.92 -7.66
C LEU A 23 -4.97 4.41 -6.23
N TYR A 24 -4.72 3.46 -5.34
CA TYR A 24 -4.35 3.72 -3.95
C TYR A 24 -2.86 3.48 -3.73
N LEU A 25 -2.29 4.30 -2.86
CA LEU A 25 -0.97 4.16 -2.28
C LEU A 25 -1.11 3.86 -0.80
N VAL A 26 -0.52 2.76 -0.35
CA VAL A 26 -0.24 2.50 1.06
C VAL A 26 1.25 2.77 1.27
N VAL A 27 1.60 3.75 2.10
CA VAL A 27 2.99 4.21 2.28
C VAL A 27 3.42 4.13 3.74
N SER A 28 4.65 3.68 3.95
CA SER A 28 5.27 3.61 5.27
C SER A 28 6.05 4.88 5.58
N ALA A 29 5.80 5.48 6.75
CA ALA A 29 6.71 6.49 7.31
C ALA A 29 7.97 5.90 7.97
N ALA A 30 8.00 4.58 8.20
CA ALA A 30 9.09 3.91 8.89
C ALA A 30 10.27 3.50 7.99
N SER A 31 10.12 3.62 6.66
CA SER A 31 11.15 3.25 5.69
C SER A 31 12.21 4.36 5.58
N ASP A 32 13.48 3.97 5.59
CA ASP A 32 14.63 4.86 5.34
C ASP A 32 14.65 5.40 3.89
N ALA A 33 13.82 4.84 3.00
CA ALA A 33 13.65 5.34 1.64
C ALA A 33 12.90 6.69 1.57
N GLU A 34 12.37 7.18 2.71
CA GLU A 34 11.69 8.47 2.85
C GLU A 34 10.53 8.68 1.85
N ALA A 35 9.82 7.61 1.47
CA ALA A 35 8.79 7.62 0.42
C ALA A 35 7.71 8.69 0.62
N LEU A 36 7.22 8.87 1.85
CA LEU A 36 6.22 9.89 2.18
C LEU A 36 6.74 11.32 1.97
N LYS A 37 8.02 11.57 2.28
CA LYS A 37 8.66 12.87 2.03
C LYS A 37 8.83 13.10 0.54
N THR A 38 9.24 12.10 -0.22
CA THR A 38 9.34 12.19 -1.69
C THR A 38 7.98 12.45 -2.32
N LEU A 39 6.91 11.78 -1.86
CA LEU A 39 5.54 12.05 -2.31
C LEU A 39 5.19 13.54 -2.16
N TYR A 40 5.44 14.13 -0.99
CA TYR A 40 5.19 15.55 -0.78
C TYR A 40 6.08 16.49 -1.59
N GLN A 41 7.30 16.08 -1.93
CA GLN A 41 8.19 16.88 -2.77
C GLN A 41 7.69 16.95 -4.22
N VAL A 42 7.22 15.83 -4.77
CA VAL A 42 6.75 15.77 -6.16
C VAL A 42 5.28 16.18 -6.30
N GLU A 43 4.48 15.99 -5.25
CA GLU A 43 3.06 16.34 -5.19
C GLU A 43 2.67 16.99 -3.84
N PRO A 44 2.99 18.29 -3.64
CA PRO A 44 2.79 18.98 -2.36
C PRO A 44 1.33 19.09 -1.89
N THR A 45 0.37 18.87 -2.78
CA THR A 45 -1.07 18.97 -2.48
C THR A 45 -1.71 17.61 -2.20
N THR A 46 -0.92 16.52 -2.29
CA THR A 46 -1.42 15.17 -2.04
C THR A 46 -1.91 15.04 -0.60
N GLN A 47 -3.12 14.52 -0.46
CA GLN A 47 -3.69 14.22 0.84
C GLN A 47 -3.33 12.79 1.24
N VAL A 48 -2.85 12.63 2.47
CA VAL A 48 -2.56 11.33 3.05
C VAL A 48 -3.38 11.17 4.32
N THR A 49 -4.04 10.03 4.46
CA THR A 49 -4.86 9.68 5.61
C THR A 49 -4.07 8.76 6.54
N PRO A 50 -3.77 9.16 7.79
CA PRO A 50 -3.09 8.31 8.76
C PRO A 50 -3.99 7.13 9.13
N ILE A 51 -3.56 5.90 8.83
CA ILE A 51 -4.38 4.69 8.99
C ILE A 51 -4.80 4.48 10.44
N TRP A 52 -3.92 4.78 11.40
CA TRP A 52 -4.21 4.60 12.83
C TRP A 52 -5.03 5.73 13.45
N SER A 53 -5.52 6.67 12.65
CA SER A 53 -6.43 7.71 13.15
C SER A 53 -7.65 7.09 13.85
N GLY A 54 -7.94 7.57 15.07
CA GLY A 54 -9.03 7.06 15.89
C GLY A 54 -8.74 5.73 16.58
N THR A 55 -7.49 5.25 16.56
CA THR A 55 -7.03 4.09 17.34
C THR A 55 -6.10 4.56 18.48
N PRO A 56 -5.74 3.70 19.44
CA PRO A 56 -4.73 4.02 20.46
C PRO A 56 -3.33 4.38 19.92
N TYR A 57 -3.06 4.20 18.62
CA TYR A 57 -1.77 4.44 17.96
C TYR A 57 -1.76 5.70 17.08
N ASP A 58 -2.79 6.54 17.17
CA ASP A 58 -2.94 7.77 16.36
C ASP A 58 -1.79 8.78 16.51
N THR A 59 -1.05 8.70 17.62
CA THR A 59 0.12 9.52 17.91
C THR A 59 1.46 8.93 17.46
N TRP A 60 1.48 7.77 16.81
CA TRP A 60 2.74 7.10 16.43
C TRP A 60 3.25 7.56 15.06
N GLN A 61 3.44 8.88 14.89
CA GLN A 61 3.79 9.44 13.58
C GLN A 61 5.07 8.86 12.94
N PRO A 62 6.16 8.57 13.67
CA PRO A 62 7.38 8.04 13.04
C PRO A 62 7.23 6.70 12.31
N VAL A 63 6.18 5.94 12.65
CA VAL A 63 5.92 4.62 12.06
C VAL A 63 4.51 4.51 11.48
N MET A 64 3.79 5.62 11.40
CA MET A 64 2.41 5.69 10.90
C MET A 64 2.36 5.22 9.44
N PRO A 65 1.52 4.24 9.11
CA PRO A 65 1.19 3.96 7.73
C PRO A 65 0.11 4.93 7.25
N TYR A 66 0.21 5.33 5.98
CA TYR A 66 -0.71 6.29 5.37
C TYR A 66 -1.36 5.72 4.12
N LEU A 67 -2.60 6.13 3.88
CA LEU A 67 -3.34 5.87 2.65
C LEU A 67 -3.44 7.15 1.83
N SER A 68 -3.26 7.06 0.51
CA SER A 68 -3.56 8.15 -0.42
C SER A 68 -4.16 7.62 -1.72
N GLU A 69 -4.94 8.44 -2.40
CA GLU A 69 -5.37 8.18 -3.78
C GLU A 69 -4.41 8.92 -4.73
N LEU A 70 -3.85 8.20 -5.70
CA LEU A 70 -2.96 8.75 -6.71
C LEU A 70 -3.66 8.85 -8.06
N MET A 71 -3.26 9.85 -8.84
CA MET A 71 -3.60 9.89 -10.26
C MET A 71 -2.78 8.83 -11.02
N PRO A 72 -3.31 8.20 -12.09
CA PRO A 72 -2.56 7.22 -12.89
C PRO A 72 -1.27 7.73 -13.53
N ARG A 73 -1.09 9.06 -13.57
CA ARG A 73 0.10 9.75 -14.08
C ARG A 73 0.82 10.54 -12.99
N SER A 74 0.63 10.14 -11.73
CA SER A 74 1.30 10.74 -10.59
C SER A 74 2.82 10.72 -10.79
N ALA A 75 3.47 11.84 -10.48
CA ALA A 75 4.93 11.95 -10.60
C ALA A 75 5.65 11.01 -9.62
N PHE A 76 4.97 10.64 -8.52
CA PHE A 76 5.48 9.69 -7.53
C PHE A 76 5.70 8.28 -8.12
N LEU A 77 4.96 7.89 -9.16
CA LEU A 77 5.15 6.60 -9.82
C LEU A 77 6.53 6.45 -10.49
N ASN A 78 7.19 7.57 -10.82
CA ASN A 78 8.57 7.53 -11.32
C ASN A 78 9.55 7.13 -10.21
N TRP A 79 9.38 7.70 -9.01
CA TRP A 79 10.19 7.30 -7.86
C TRP A 79 9.97 5.83 -7.50
N VAL A 80 8.72 5.36 -7.54
CA VAL A 80 8.42 3.93 -7.30
C VAL A 80 9.09 3.02 -8.33
N ALA A 81 9.24 3.45 -9.58
CA ALA A 81 9.92 2.67 -10.62
C ALA A 81 11.45 2.62 -10.43
N GLU A 82 12.03 3.58 -9.70
CA GLU A 82 13.48 3.76 -9.55
C GLU A 82 14.03 3.25 -8.21
N THR A 83 13.20 3.25 -7.16
CA THR A 83 13.60 2.82 -5.82
C THR A 83 13.93 1.33 -5.77
N ASP A 84 14.97 0.96 -5.01
CA ASP A 84 15.31 -0.43 -4.69
C ASP A 84 14.86 -0.85 -3.29
N ALA A 85 14.23 0.07 -2.53
CA ALA A 85 13.63 -0.24 -1.26
C ALA A 85 12.39 -1.14 -1.44
N GLU A 86 12.17 -2.03 -0.48
CA GLU A 86 11.06 -2.99 -0.52
C GLU A 86 10.04 -2.76 0.63
N ASP A 87 10.28 -1.78 1.48
CA ASP A 87 9.48 -1.49 2.69
C ASP A 87 8.81 -0.11 2.67
N TRP A 88 8.90 0.59 1.55
CA TRP A 88 8.31 1.92 1.38
C TRP A 88 6.78 1.89 1.36
N GLY A 89 6.18 0.76 0.99
CA GLY A 89 4.76 0.70 0.71
C GLY A 89 4.42 -0.22 -0.46
N TRP A 90 3.25 0.02 -1.04
CA TRP A 90 2.76 -0.66 -2.25
C TRP A 90 1.60 0.11 -2.88
N LEU A 91 1.26 -0.26 -4.12
CA LEU A 91 0.17 0.31 -4.89
C LEU A 91 -0.98 -0.69 -5.04
N ALA A 92 -2.20 -0.19 -5.17
CA ALA A 92 -3.39 -1.02 -5.31
C ALA A 92 -4.46 -0.37 -6.18
N VAL A 93 -5.24 -1.17 -6.89
CA VAL A 93 -6.43 -0.72 -7.59
C VAL A 93 -7.66 -1.21 -6.84
N SER A 94 -8.64 -0.33 -6.70
CA SER A 94 -9.91 -0.64 -6.05
C SER A 94 -11.06 0.13 -6.70
N THR A 95 -12.22 -0.52 -6.77
CA THR A 95 -13.51 0.12 -7.08
C THR A 95 -14.18 0.77 -5.86
N HIS A 96 -13.64 0.56 -4.64
CA HIS A 96 -14.20 1.10 -3.41
C HIS A 96 -13.77 2.56 -3.17
N PRO A 97 -14.61 3.38 -2.49
CA PRO A 97 -14.24 4.74 -2.14
C PRO A 97 -13.19 4.79 -1.01
N PRO A 98 -12.44 5.91 -0.85
CA PRO A 98 -11.32 6.00 0.10
C PRO A 98 -11.66 5.62 1.53
N GLN A 99 -12.86 5.97 2.02
CA GLN A 99 -13.27 5.64 3.37
C GLN A 99 -13.38 4.13 3.60
N VAL A 100 -13.89 3.37 2.63
CA VAL A 100 -14.04 1.91 2.76
C VAL A 100 -12.67 1.24 2.79
N VAL A 101 -11.76 1.67 1.91
CA VAL A 101 -10.37 1.18 1.89
C VAL A 101 -9.65 1.52 3.21
N PHE A 102 -9.80 2.76 3.69
CA PHE A 102 -9.24 3.20 4.96
C PHE A 102 -9.72 2.35 6.13
N GLU A 103 -11.03 2.15 6.27
CA GLU A 103 -11.61 1.37 7.37
C GLU A 103 -11.12 -0.08 7.35
N HIS A 104 -11.05 -0.68 6.16
CA HIS A 104 -10.53 -2.03 5.99
C HIS A 104 -9.07 -2.13 6.43
N LEU A 105 -8.19 -1.27 5.88
CA LEU A 105 -6.78 -1.26 6.25
C LEU A 105 -6.57 -0.97 7.74
N ARG A 106 -7.37 -0.09 8.33
CA ARG A 106 -7.32 0.19 9.77
C ARG A 106 -7.70 -1.04 10.59
N SER A 107 -8.70 -1.81 10.15
CA SER A 107 -9.11 -3.06 10.82
C SER A 107 -7.99 -4.12 10.84
N LEU A 108 -7.08 -4.08 9.85
CA LEU A 108 -5.93 -4.97 9.74
C LEU A 108 -4.76 -4.57 10.65
N THR A 109 -4.87 -3.53 11.47
CA THR A 109 -3.75 -3.06 12.32
C THR A 109 -3.23 -4.17 13.23
N GLN A 110 -4.11 -5.03 13.75
CA GLN A 110 -3.77 -6.15 14.60
C GLN A 110 -4.46 -7.42 14.13
N VAL A 111 -3.77 -8.55 14.29
CA VAL A 111 -4.32 -9.88 14.08
C VAL A 111 -4.15 -10.73 15.33
N LYS A 112 -5.09 -11.67 15.53
CA LYS A 112 -5.01 -12.65 16.61
C LYS A 112 -4.28 -13.89 16.15
N MET A 113 -3.27 -14.26 16.92
CA MET A 113 -2.54 -15.51 16.76
C MET A 113 -3.33 -16.68 17.37
N PRO A 114 -3.06 -17.95 16.97
CA PRO A 114 -3.76 -19.12 17.50
C PRO A 114 -3.67 -19.28 19.03
N ASP A 115 -2.63 -18.73 19.65
CA ASP A 115 -2.43 -18.70 21.10
C ASP A 115 -3.19 -17.55 21.81
N GLY A 116 -3.92 -16.73 21.05
CA GLY A 116 -4.69 -15.59 21.53
C GLY A 116 -3.90 -14.28 21.62
N ALA A 117 -2.61 -14.26 21.28
CA ALA A 117 -1.82 -13.03 21.27
C ALA A 117 -2.27 -12.09 20.14
N GLU A 118 -2.32 -10.78 20.44
CA GLU A 118 -2.55 -9.74 19.43
C GLU A 118 -1.21 -9.19 18.98
N VAL A 119 -0.95 -9.26 17.67
CA VAL A 119 0.29 -8.78 17.05
C VAL A 119 -0.03 -7.78 15.96
N PHE A 120 0.88 -6.82 15.76
CA PHE A 120 0.76 -5.89 14.64
C PHE A 120 0.95 -6.61 13.32
N PHE A 121 -0.05 -6.51 12.45
CA PHE A 121 0.07 -7.01 11.09
C PHE A 121 0.61 -5.87 10.22
N ARG A 122 1.91 -5.97 9.88
CA ARG A 122 2.67 -4.95 9.14
C ARG A 122 2.32 -4.91 7.65
N PHE A 123 1.03 -4.81 7.33
CA PHE A 123 0.52 -4.90 5.97
C PHE A 123 1.04 -3.78 5.04
N TRP A 124 1.51 -2.66 5.59
CA TRP A 124 2.06 -1.55 4.81
C TRP A 124 3.50 -1.76 4.34
N ASP A 125 4.21 -2.74 4.89
CA ASP A 125 5.60 -3.03 4.56
C ASP A 125 5.63 -4.14 3.50
N GLY A 126 6.09 -3.82 2.29
CA GLY A 126 6.11 -4.74 1.14
C GLY A 126 6.82 -6.06 1.43
N ARG A 127 7.88 -6.05 2.27
CA ARG A 127 8.61 -7.25 2.68
C ARG A 127 7.78 -8.20 3.53
N HIS A 128 6.78 -7.68 4.24
CA HIS A 128 5.92 -8.46 5.12
C HIS A 128 4.62 -8.87 4.43
N ILE A 129 3.95 -7.95 3.73
CA ILE A 129 2.65 -8.25 3.11
C ILE A 129 2.78 -9.16 1.90
N TYR A 130 3.82 -8.99 1.06
CA TYR A 130 3.96 -9.79 -0.16
C TYR A 130 4.07 -11.30 0.12
N PRO A 131 4.98 -11.79 0.98
CA PRO A 131 5.07 -13.24 1.25
C PRO A 131 3.79 -13.84 1.86
N ILE A 132 3.01 -13.02 2.57
CA ILE A 132 1.75 -13.45 3.17
C ILE A 132 0.69 -13.64 2.08
N LEU A 133 0.53 -12.66 1.18
CA LEU A 133 -0.42 -12.77 0.07
C LEU A 133 -0.01 -13.90 -0.90
N GLU A 134 1.27 -14.02 -1.21
CA GLU A 134 1.82 -15.09 -2.04
C GLU A 134 1.54 -16.47 -1.42
N GLY A 135 1.76 -16.63 -0.11
CA GLY A 135 1.48 -17.86 0.61
C GLY A 135 0.00 -18.22 0.73
N LEU A 136 -0.89 -17.22 0.72
CA LEU A 136 -2.34 -17.41 0.73
C LEU A 136 -2.90 -17.76 -0.66
N GLY A 137 -2.25 -17.32 -1.74
CA GLY A 137 -2.73 -17.55 -3.10
C GLY A 137 -4.14 -16.99 -3.31
N GLU A 138 -5.08 -17.82 -3.76
CA GLU A 138 -6.48 -17.42 -3.97
C GLU A 138 -7.16 -16.89 -2.70
N ALA A 139 -6.74 -17.34 -1.52
CA ALA A 139 -7.28 -16.86 -0.24
C ALA A 139 -6.83 -15.44 0.13
N ALA A 140 -5.90 -14.82 -0.63
CA ALA A 140 -5.48 -13.44 -0.41
C ALA A 140 -6.65 -12.44 -0.51
N VAL A 141 -7.67 -12.77 -1.31
CA VAL A 141 -8.89 -11.96 -1.43
C VAL A 141 -9.67 -11.84 -0.10
N GLU A 142 -9.51 -12.79 0.82
CA GLU A 142 -10.15 -12.71 2.13
C GLU A 142 -9.45 -11.71 3.06
N VAL A 143 -8.15 -11.47 2.84
CA VAL A 143 -7.35 -10.51 3.63
C VAL A 143 -7.46 -9.10 3.06
N LEU A 144 -7.48 -8.97 1.74
CA LEU A 144 -7.55 -7.70 1.02
C LEU A 144 -8.77 -7.60 0.08
N PRO A 145 -10.00 -7.84 0.56
CA PRO A 145 -11.21 -7.88 -0.28
C PRO A 145 -11.57 -6.55 -0.93
N VAL A 146 -11.00 -5.44 -0.43
CA VAL A 146 -11.28 -4.12 -0.99
C VAL A 146 -10.48 -3.82 -2.25
N PHE A 147 -9.46 -4.63 -2.59
CA PHE A 147 -8.59 -4.38 -3.75
C PHE A 147 -8.81 -5.42 -4.84
N ASP A 148 -8.88 -4.94 -6.08
CA ASP A 148 -9.04 -5.77 -7.28
C ASP A 148 -7.69 -6.35 -7.73
N ARG A 149 -6.61 -5.58 -7.55
CA ARG A 149 -5.22 -5.97 -7.80
C ARG A 149 -4.24 -5.03 -7.10
N TYR A 150 -3.00 -5.47 -6.93
CA TYR A 150 -1.95 -4.69 -6.27
C TYR A 150 -0.62 -4.82 -7.01
N LEU A 151 0.31 -3.90 -6.72
CA LEU A 151 1.70 -3.96 -7.15
C LEU A 151 2.57 -3.77 -5.91
N ILE A 152 3.27 -4.82 -5.52
CA ILE A 152 4.13 -4.85 -4.33
C ILE A 152 5.55 -5.20 -4.77
N ASN A 153 6.49 -4.28 -4.59
CA ASN A 153 7.90 -4.48 -4.96
C ASN A 153 8.10 -4.98 -6.40
N GLY A 154 7.32 -4.43 -7.33
CA GLY A 154 7.34 -4.79 -8.75
C GLY A 154 6.66 -6.11 -9.11
N ARG A 155 5.89 -6.71 -8.19
CA ARG A 155 5.14 -7.95 -8.41
C ARG A 155 3.64 -7.66 -8.34
N ALA A 156 2.92 -8.07 -9.39
CA ALA A 156 1.49 -7.85 -9.56
C ALA A 156 0.67 -9.08 -9.21
#